data_AF-A0A346XTQ5-F1
#
_entry.id   AF-A0A346XTQ5-F1
#
_cell.length_a   1.000
_cell.length_b   1.000
_cell.length_c   1.000
_cell.angle_alpha   90.00
_cell.angle_beta   90.00
_cell.angle_gamma   90.00
#
_symmetry.space_group_name_H-M   'P 1'
#
loop_
_entity.id
_entity.type
_entity.pdbx_description
1 polymer ?
#
loop_
_entity_poly.entity_id
_entity_poly.type
_entity_poly.pdbx_seq_one_letter_code
_entity_poly.pdbx_strand_id
1 'polypeptide(L)'
;MSTTVRTATVLGPEQARVAARLLQRDPAEWLPADARRSGAGWLLTVRAGRATRTVRARIGGVVITDGRIGRRLRWVPLRPDAPQRETVLPAFEGRIQLLPDDGEGEPLLVVSGTYDPPGGVAGRGIDALVMHHVARHTLNRLLEDVLPGLTDAASTAA
;
A
#
# COMPACT_ATOMS: atom_id res chain seq x y z
N MET A 1 11.27 -4.88 -16.75
CA MET A 1 10.94 -3.45 -16.76
C MET A 1 9.84 -3.27 -15.73
N SER A 2 10.17 -2.64 -14.60
CA SER A 2 9.22 -2.39 -13.53
C SER A 2 8.39 -1.15 -13.87
N THR A 3 7.09 -1.15 -13.58
CA THR A 3 6.24 0.01 -13.81
C THR A 3 5.93 0.71 -12.49
N THR A 4 6.09 2.02 -12.47
CA THR A 4 5.80 2.86 -11.29
C THR A 4 4.30 3.08 -11.15
N VAL A 5 3.83 3.11 -9.90
CA VAL A 5 2.46 3.44 -9.53
C VAL A 5 2.49 4.31 -8.28
N ARG A 6 1.57 5.27 -8.22
CA ARG A 6 1.39 6.17 -7.08
C ARG A 6 -0.08 6.47 -6.89
N THR A 7 -0.50 6.52 -5.64
CA THR A 7 -1.78 7.05 -5.22
C THR A 7 -1.60 7.87 -3.94
N ALA A 8 -2.51 8.79 -3.71
CA ALA A 8 -2.51 9.67 -2.55
C ALA A 8 -3.94 9.94 -2.10
N THR A 9 -4.11 10.16 -0.80
CA THR A 9 -5.30 10.79 -0.23
C THR A 9 -4.89 11.98 0.60
N VAL A 10 -5.72 13.01 0.58
CA VAL A 10 -5.59 14.18 1.45
C VAL A 10 -5.93 13.78 2.89
N LEU A 11 -5.18 14.32 3.85
CA LEU A 11 -5.49 14.27 5.27
C LEU A 11 -5.68 15.68 5.83
N GLY A 12 -6.65 15.86 6.71
CA GLY A 12 -6.73 17.07 7.53
C GLY A 12 -5.53 17.19 8.48
N PRO A 13 -5.18 18.40 8.97
CA PRO A 13 -3.98 18.61 9.80
C PRO A 13 -3.90 17.72 11.05
N GLU A 14 -5.04 17.45 11.71
CA GLU A 14 -5.09 16.56 12.87
C GLU A 14 -4.85 15.10 12.48
N GLN A 15 -5.54 14.62 11.43
CA GLN A 15 -5.36 13.28 10.88
C GLN A 15 -3.91 13.03 10.45
N ALA A 16 -3.27 14.03 9.84
CA ALA A 16 -1.86 13.97 9.46
C ALA A 16 -0.94 13.80 10.69
N ARG A 17 -1.21 14.50 11.80
CA ARG A 17 -0.46 14.33 13.06
C ARG A 17 -0.65 12.94 13.67
N VAL A 18 -1.88 12.40 13.63
CA VAL A 18 -2.18 11.04 14.09
C VAL A 18 -1.45 10.01 13.21
N ALA A 19 -1.58 10.12 11.89
CA ALA A 19 -0.92 9.23 10.93
C ALA A 19 0.61 9.27 11.07
N ALA A 20 1.20 10.44 11.27
CA ALA A 20 2.64 10.59 11.53
C ALA A 20 3.10 9.79 12.76
N ARG A 21 2.29 9.75 13.82
CA ARG A 21 2.59 8.97 15.03
C ARG A 21 2.38 7.48 14.79
N LEU A 22 1.24 7.07 14.22
CA LEU A 22 0.91 5.66 14.01
C LEU A 22 1.83 5.00 12.97
N LEU A 23 2.29 5.73 11.96
CA LEU A 23 3.33 5.26 11.04
C LEU A 23 4.66 4.97 11.76
N GLN A 24 4.89 5.46 12.98
CA GLN A 24 6.06 5.13 13.80
C GLN A 24 5.82 3.96 14.77
N ARG A 25 4.56 3.55 14.95
CA ARG A 25 4.11 2.48 15.83
C ARG A 25 4.09 1.11 15.16
N ASP A 26 3.74 0.07 15.91
CA ASP A 26 3.66 -1.28 15.36
C ASP A 26 2.61 -1.31 14.23
N PRO A 27 2.90 -1.93 13.06
CA PRO A 27 1.92 -2.09 12.00
C PRO A 27 0.59 -2.71 12.43
N ALA A 28 0.56 -3.51 13.50
CA ALA A 28 -0.66 -4.06 14.10
C ALA A 28 -1.69 -3.00 14.49
N GLU A 29 -1.23 -1.79 14.84
CA GLU A 29 -2.08 -0.72 15.37
C GLU A 29 -2.84 0.04 14.27
N TRP A 30 -2.39 -0.06 13.02
CA TRP A 30 -2.95 0.73 11.91
C TRP A 30 -3.20 -0.05 10.62
N LEU A 31 -2.70 -1.28 10.51
CA LEU A 31 -3.10 -2.15 9.40
C LEU A 31 -4.60 -2.50 9.49
N PRO A 32 -5.24 -2.88 8.36
CA PRO A 32 -6.65 -3.24 8.37
C PRO A 32 -6.92 -4.39 9.34
N ALA A 33 -8.11 -4.43 9.94
CA ALA A 33 -8.43 -5.39 11.00
C ALA A 33 -8.34 -6.87 10.59
N ASP A 34 -8.42 -7.16 9.29
CA ASP A 34 -8.27 -8.52 8.74
C ASP A 34 -6.80 -8.89 8.45
N ALA A 35 -5.84 -7.98 8.68
CA ALA A 35 -4.42 -8.24 8.60
C ALA A 35 -4.00 -9.25 9.68
N ARG A 36 -3.29 -10.31 9.28
CA ARG A 36 -2.82 -11.36 10.19
C ARG A 36 -1.31 -11.42 10.21
N ARG A 37 -0.70 -11.50 11.39
CA ARG A 37 0.74 -11.79 11.48
C ARG A 37 1.04 -13.18 10.88
N SER A 38 2.12 -13.27 10.11
CA SER A 38 2.61 -14.51 9.50
C SER A 38 4.12 -14.50 9.45
N GLY A 39 4.78 -15.21 10.38
CA GLY A 39 6.23 -15.17 10.53
C GLY A 39 6.72 -13.74 10.77
N ALA A 40 7.73 -13.31 10.02
CA ALA A 40 8.28 -11.95 10.09
C ALA A 40 7.48 -10.90 9.27
N GLY A 41 6.26 -11.21 8.84
CA GLY A 41 5.45 -10.32 8.00
C GLY A 41 3.96 -10.43 8.28
N TRP A 42 3.17 -10.06 7.28
CA TRP A 42 1.72 -9.93 7.37
C TRP A 42 1.05 -10.68 6.21
N LEU A 43 -0.11 -11.24 6.46
CA LEU A 43 -1.07 -11.60 5.42
C LEU A 43 -2.07 -10.47 5.33
N LEU A 44 -2.12 -9.83 4.16
CA LEU A 44 -3.07 -8.77 3.87
C LEU A 44 -4.02 -9.23 2.78
N THR A 45 -5.29 -8.88 2.95
CA THR A 45 -6.29 -8.96 1.91
C THR A 45 -6.23 -7.68 1.09
N VAL A 46 -6.05 -7.78 -0.23
CA VAL A 46 -6.04 -6.63 -1.13
C VAL A 46 -7.03 -6.82 -2.27
N ARG A 47 -7.65 -5.72 -2.71
CA ARG A 47 -8.66 -5.74 -3.78
C ARG A 47 -8.02 -5.36 -5.11
N ALA A 48 -7.95 -6.32 -6.03
CA ALA A 48 -7.39 -6.18 -7.37
C ALA A 48 -8.51 -6.23 -8.41
N GLY A 49 -9.00 -5.06 -8.84
CA GLY A 49 -10.19 -4.95 -9.68
C GLY A 49 -11.42 -5.47 -8.94
N ARG A 50 -12.13 -6.44 -9.52
CA ARG A 50 -13.33 -7.06 -8.91
C ARG A 50 -13.01 -8.23 -7.96
N ALA A 51 -11.74 -8.61 -7.84
CA ALA A 51 -11.34 -9.79 -7.09
C ALA A 51 -10.53 -9.41 -5.85
N THR A 52 -10.63 -10.24 -4.82
CA THR A 52 -9.81 -10.13 -3.61
C THR A 52 -8.66 -11.12 -3.68
N ARG A 53 -7.48 -10.72 -3.19
CA ARG A 53 -6.25 -11.53 -3.16
C ARG A 53 -5.59 -11.43 -1.80
N THR A 54 -5.08 -12.54 -1.30
CA THR A 54 -4.21 -12.53 -0.11
C THR A 54 -2.76 -12.39 -0.54
N VAL A 55 -2.05 -11.43 0.04
CA VAL A 55 -0.64 -11.21 -0.19
C VAL A 55 0.16 -11.41 1.09
N ARG A 56 1.39 -11.91 0.96
CA ARG A 56 2.37 -11.86 2.05
C ARG A 56 3.08 -10.51 1.97
N ALA A 57 2.74 -9.61 2.88
CA ALA A 57 3.33 -8.30 2.99
C ALA A 57 4.47 -8.25 4.02
N ARG A 58 5.42 -7.35 3.79
CA ARG A 58 6.43 -6.92 4.76
C ARG A 58 6.33 -5.41 4.90
N ILE A 59 6.17 -4.97 6.15
CA ILE A 59 6.23 -3.58 6.53
C ILE A 59 7.60 -3.35 7.16
N GLY A 60 8.41 -2.48 6.56
CA GLY A 60 9.76 -2.20 7.02
C GLY A 60 9.81 -1.22 8.20
N GLY A 61 11.03 -0.88 8.61
CA GLY A 61 11.28 0.17 9.59
C GLY A 61 10.76 1.54 9.16
N VAL A 62 10.68 2.45 10.12
CA VAL A 62 10.34 3.86 9.88
C VAL A 62 11.44 4.46 9.02
N VAL A 63 11.05 5.24 8.01
CA VAL A 63 11.94 6.12 7.25
C VAL A 63 11.45 7.54 7.45
N ILE A 64 12.34 8.40 7.98
CA ILE A 64 12.10 9.84 8.13
C ILE A 64 13.12 10.56 7.24
N THR A 65 12.65 11.39 6.31
CA THR A 65 13.52 12.14 5.38
C THR A 65 12.81 13.39 4.90
N ASP A 66 13.44 14.56 5.04
CA ASP A 66 12.87 15.86 4.62
C ASP A 66 11.45 16.11 5.16
N GLY A 67 11.23 15.83 6.44
CA GLY A 67 9.91 15.96 7.08
C GLY A 67 8.87 14.91 6.65
N ARG A 68 9.21 14.02 5.71
CA ARG A 68 8.36 12.89 5.30
C ARG A 68 8.55 11.74 6.27
N ILE A 69 7.45 11.13 6.71
CA ILE A 69 7.46 9.95 7.59
C ILE A 69 6.82 8.79 6.83
N GLY A 70 7.41 7.61 6.85
CA GLY A 70 6.80 6.47 6.20
C GLY A 70 7.43 5.13 6.53
N ARG A 71 6.90 4.10 5.89
CA ARG A 71 7.33 2.71 6.02
C ARG A 71 7.61 2.14 4.64
N ARG A 72 8.64 1.29 4.52
CA ARG A 72 8.76 0.44 3.33
C ARG A 72 7.61 -0.56 3.33
N LEU A 73 7.04 -0.81 2.16
CA LEU A 73 5.94 -1.73 1.96
C LEU A 73 6.29 -2.62 0.78
N ARG A 74 6.37 -3.92 1.02
CA ARG A 74 6.56 -4.91 -0.05
C ARG A 74 5.52 -6.00 0.09
N TRP A 75 5.06 -6.57 -1.01
CA TRP A 75 4.28 -7.80 -0.94
C TRP A 75 4.52 -8.72 -2.11
N VAL A 76 4.23 -9.99 -1.87
CA VAL A 76 4.14 -11.02 -2.91
C VAL A 76 2.75 -11.67 -2.83
N PRO A 77 2.07 -11.89 -3.97
CA PRO A 77 0.81 -12.62 -3.99
C PRO A 77 1.02 -14.04 -3.45
N LEU A 78 0.11 -14.49 -2.58
CA LEU A 78 -0.01 -15.92 -2.33
C LEU A 78 -0.74 -16.54 -3.53
N ARG A 79 -0.24 -17.68 -4.02
CA ARG A 79 -0.91 -18.44 -5.07
C ARG A 79 -1.60 -19.66 -4.45
N PRO A 80 -2.87 -19.56 -4.07
CA PRO A 80 -3.70 -20.74 -3.87
C PRO A 80 -4.23 -21.15 -5.26
N ASP A 81 -3.50 -22.01 -5.96
CA ASP A 81 -3.96 -22.85 -7.09
C ASP A 81 -4.76 -22.22 -8.25
N ALA A 82 -4.77 -20.90 -8.41
CA ALA A 82 -5.55 -20.23 -9.44
C ALA A 82 -4.93 -20.40 -10.85
N PRO A 83 -5.73 -20.73 -11.88
CA PRO A 83 -5.26 -20.74 -13.26
C PRO A 83 -4.72 -19.35 -13.65
N GLN A 84 -3.57 -19.31 -14.36
CA GLN A 84 -2.80 -18.10 -14.71
C GLN A 84 -3.59 -16.94 -15.36
N ARG A 85 -4.82 -17.18 -15.84
CA ARG A 85 -5.61 -16.24 -16.63
C ARG A 85 -6.49 -15.28 -15.81
N GLU A 86 -6.62 -15.47 -14.50
CA GLU A 86 -7.40 -14.57 -13.63
C GLU A 86 -6.49 -13.58 -12.89
N THR A 87 -6.13 -12.50 -13.60
CA THR A 87 -5.50 -11.26 -13.06
C THR A 87 -4.47 -11.51 -11.96
N VAL A 88 -3.27 -11.89 -12.40
CA VAL A 88 -2.11 -12.04 -11.53
C VAL A 88 -1.81 -10.68 -10.89
N LEU A 89 -2.14 -10.50 -9.61
CA LEU A 89 -1.66 -9.35 -8.85
C LEU A 89 -0.13 -9.44 -8.78
N PRO A 90 0.62 -8.46 -9.30
CA PRO A 90 2.07 -8.53 -9.31
C PRO A 90 2.65 -8.32 -7.91
N ALA A 91 3.89 -8.76 -7.73
CA ALA A 91 4.66 -8.34 -6.57
C ALA A 91 4.80 -6.81 -6.59
N PHE A 92 4.78 -6.22 -5.41
CA PHE A 92 4.90 -4.77 -5.22
C PHE A 92 6.08 -4.49 -4.31
N GLU A 93 6.83 -3.46 -4.67
CA GLU A 93 7.86 -2.88 -3.82
C GLU A 93 7.70 -1.37 -3.79
N GLY A 94 7.55 -0.82 -2.59
CA GLY A 94 7.32 0.59 -2.44
C GLY A 94 7.29 1.03 -0.99
N ARG A 95 6.42 1.99 -0.72
CA ARG A 95 6.31 2.66 0.57
C ARG A 95 4.95 3.30 0.76
N ILE A 96 4.55 3.38 2.02
CA ILE A 96 3.47 4.25 2.50
C ILE A 96 4.11 5.40 3.26
N GLN A 97 3.76 6.65 2.92
CA GLN A 97 4.40 7.83 3.48
C GLN A 97 3.40 8.98 3.65
N LEU A 98 3.54 9.70 4.76
CA LEU A 98 2.97 11.02 4.92
C LEU A 98 3.93 12.05 4.31
N LEU A 99 3.42 12.84 3.37
CA LEU A 99 4.07 14.05 2.88
C LEU A 99 3.55 15.24 3.70
N PRO A 100 4.44 16.09 4.22
CA PRO A 100 4.03 17.29 4.96
C PRO A 100 3.33 18.29 4.02
N ASP A 101 2.54 19.17 4.62
CA ASP A 101 2.14 20.43 4.00
C ASP A 101 3.39 21.32 3.90
N ASP A 102 3.83 21.60 2.68
CA ASP A 102 4.98 22.46 2.37
C ASP A 102 4.60 23.95 2.21
N GLY A 103 3.39 24.33 2.62
CA GLY A 103 2.91 25.71 2.65
C GLY A 103 1.95 26.08 1.51
N GLU A 104 1.78 25.20 0.52
CA GLU A 104 0.89 25.42 -0.63
C GLU A 104 -0.18 24.32 -0.81
N GLY A 105 -0.26 23.31 0.07
CA GLY A 105 -1.19 22.20 -0.12
C GLY A 105 -1.43 21.32 1.09
N GLU A 106 -2.51 20.55 1.07
CA GLU A 106 -2.89 19.70 2.20
C GLU A 106 -1.94 18.51 2.38
N PRO A 107 -1.66 18.05 3.63
CA PRO A 107 -0.86 16.85 3.87
C PRO A 107 -1.39 15.64 3.11
N LEU A 108 -0.49 14.85 2.51
CA LEU A 108 -0.86 13.70 1.69
C LEU A 108 -0.37 12.40 2.31
N LEU A 109 -1.27 11.43 2.48
CA LEU A 109 -0.88 10.03 2.69
C LEU A 109 -0.74 9.36 1.32
N VAL A 110 0.47 8.93 1.01
CA VAL A 110 0.88 8.42 -0.31
C VAL A 110 1.30 6.97 -0.22
N VAL A 111 0.79 6.13 -1.12
CA VAL A 111 1.39 4.83 -1.42
C VAL A 111 2.00 4.89 -2.81
N SER A 112 3.29 4.63 -2.90
CA SER A 112 4.04 4.66 -4.15
C SER A 112 5.04 3.53 -4.22
N GLY A 113 5.33 3.08 -5.43
CA GLY A 113 6.28 2.00 -5.64
C GLY A 113 6.27 1.51 -7.07
N THR A 114 6.82 0.33 -7.25
CA THR A 114 6.90 -0.37 -8.52
C THR A 114 6.23 -1.73 -8.42
N TYR A 115 5.75 -2.20 -9.57
CA TYR A 115 5.33 -3.57 -9.75
C TYR A 115 6.01 -4.17 -10.99
N ASP A 116 6.15 -5.49 -10.97
CA ASP A 116 6.65 -6.25 -12.11
C ASP A 116 5.46 -6.89 -12.85
N PRO A 117 5.07 -6.37 -14.03
CA PRO A 117 3.94 -6.93 -14.77
C PRO A 117 4.24 -8.38 -15.22
N PRO A 118 3.22 -9.26 -15.21
CA PRO A 118 3.35 -10.61 -15.76
C PRO A 118 3.58 -10.56 -17.28
N GLY A 119 4.42 -11.44 -17.84
CA GLY A 119 4.33 -11.84 -19.26
C GLY A 119 5.50 -11.60 -20.23
N GLY A 120 6.61 -10.94 -19.88
CA GLY A 120 7.74 -10.81 -20.82
C GLY A 120 7.41 -10.08 -22.15
N VAL A 121 8.21 -10.28 -23.21
CA VAL A 121 8.40 -9.34 -24.34
C VAL A 121 7.21 -9.22 -25.33
N ALA A 122 6.33 -10.21 -25.43
CA ALA A 122 5.22 -10.24 -26.40
C ALA A 122 3.87 -9.95 -25.69
N GLY A 123 3.20 -8.84 -26.03
CA GLY A 123 1.93 -8.39 -25.39
C GLY A 123 2.03 -7.11 -24.56
N ARG A 124 3.25 -6.57 -24.36
CA ARG A 124 3.59 -5.55 -23.36
C ARG A 124 2.77 -4.25 -23.34
N GLY A 125 2.19 -3.80 -24.44
CA GLY A 125 1.52 -2.48 -24.48
C GLY A 125 0.16 -2.47 -23.78
N ILE A 126 -0.73 -3.37 -24.19
CA ILE A 126 -2.10 -3.44 -23.69
C ILE A 126 -2.13 -4.05 -22.29
N ASP A 127 -1.36 -5.13 -22.08
CA ASP A 127 -1.27 -5.78 -20.77
C ASP A 127 -0.68 -4.85 -19.72
N ALA A 128 0.34 -4.05 -20.05
CA ALA A 128 0.92 -3.11 -19.07
C ALA A 128 -0.06 -2.00 -18.68
N LEU A 129 -0.91 -1.50 -19.60
CA LEU A 129 -1.91 -0.50 -19.28
C LEU A 129 -3.01 -1.06 -18.37
N VAL A 130 -3.53 -2.25 -18.69
CA VAL A 130 -4.52 -2.94 -17.85
C VAL A 130 -3.93 -3.22 -16.47
N MET A 131 -2.70 -3.73 -16.41
CA MET A 131 -2.01 -4.01 -15.15
C MET A 131 -1.69 -2.74 -14.36
N HIS A 132 -1.39 -1.63 -15.03
CA HIS A 132 -1.25 -0.33 -14.37
C HIS A 132 -2.55 0.12 -13.71
N HIS A 133 -3.68 -0.05 -14.39
CA HIS A 133 -4.98 0.27 -13.82
C HIS A 133 -5.31 -0.62 -12.61
N VAL A 134 -5.08 -1.94 -12.72
CA VAL A 134 -5.26 -2.88 -11.60
C VAL A 134 -4.35 -2.51 -10.43
N ALA A 135 -3.07 -2.21 -10.68
CA ALA A 135 -2.13 -1.82 -9.64
C ALA A 135 -2.57 -0.53 -8.94
N ARG A 136 -2.92 0.51 -9.71
CA ARG A 136 -3.41 1.78 -9.16
C ARG A 136 -4.68 1.59 -8.35
N HIS A 137 -5.64 0.82 -8.86
CA HIS A 137 -6.87 0.51 -8.13
C HIS A 137 -6.57 -0.25 -6.84
N THR A 138 -5.66 -1.23 -6.88
CA THR A 138 -5.25 -1.99 -5.69
C THR A 138 -4.63 -1.07 -4.65
N LEU A 139 -3.79 -0.12 -5.04
CA LEU A 139 -3.20 0.83 -4.10
C LEU A 139 -4.24 1.81 -3.54
N ASN A 140 -5.20 2.28 -4.36
CA ASN A 140 -6.30 3.14 -3.87
C ASN A 140 -7.11 2.42 -2.80
N ARG A 141 -7.49 1.16 -3.07
CA ARG A 141 -8.24 0.34 -2.13
C ARG A 141 -7.45 0.05 -0.87
N LEU A 142 -6.15 -0.23 -1.00
CA LEU A 142 -5.27 -0.38 0.15
C LEU A 142 -5.23 0.90 0.99
N LEU A 143 -5.14 2.07 0.36
CA LEU A 143 -5.18 3.36 1.06
C LEU A 143 -6.49 3.53 1.82
N GLU A 144 -7.64 3.23 1.19
CA GLU A 144 -8.95 3.25 1.84
C GLU A 144 -9.01 2.31 3.06
N ASP A 145 -8.34 1.16 2.99
CA ASP A 145 -8.37 0.14 4.05
C ASP A 145 -7.45 0.49 5.24
N VAL A 146 -6.30 1.11 4.99
CA VAL A 146 -5.36 1.52 6.05
C VAL A 146 -5.72 2.89 6.65
N LEU A 147 -6.46 3.72 5.91
CA LEU A 147 -6.77 5.08 6.32
C LEU A 147 -7.47 5.14 7.69
N PRO A 148 -8.54 4.34 7.96
CA PRO A 148 -9.17 4.33 9.27
C PRO A 148 -8.17 4.06 10.39
N GLY A 149 -7.31 3.05 10.24
CA GLY A 149 -6.30 2.71 11.23
C GLY A 149 -5.21 3.77 11.41
N LEU A 150 -4.94 4.60 10.40
CA LEU A 150 -3.97 5.70 10.46
C LEU A 150 -4.56 7.04 10.90
N THR A 151 -5.89 7.18 10.91
CA THR A 151 -6.57 8.41 11.33
C THR A 151 -7.36 8.27 12.62
N ASP A 152 -7.56 7.05 13.10
CA ASP A 152 -8.28 6.81 14.34
C ASP A 152 -7.41 7.20 15.55
N ALA A 153 -7.85 8.25 16.26
CA ALA A 153 -7.20 8.71 17.47
C ALA A 153 -7.36 7.70 18.62
N ALA A 154 -8.37 6.83 18.60
CA ALA A 154 -8.61 5.83 19.63
C ALA A 154 -7.52 4.74 19.66
N SER A 155 -6.86 4.48 18.53
CA SER A 155 -5.66 3.62 18.45
C SER A 155 -4.48 4.15 19.26
N THR A 156 -4.55 5.38 19.78
CA THR A 156 -3.48 6.04 20.55
C THR A 156 -3.60 5.81 22.07
N ALA A 157 -4.65 5.17 22.58
CA ALA A 157 -5.00 5.14 24.01
C ALA A 157 -4.62 3.84 24.76
N ALA A 158 -3.78 2.96 24.18
CA ALA A 158 -3.32 1.73 24.83
C ALA A 158 -1.83 1.80 25.21
#